data_AF-A0A3S4NRQ1-F1
#
_entry.id   AF-A0A3S4NRQ1-F1
#
_cell.length_a   1.000
_cell.length_b   1.000
_cell.length_c   1.000
_cell.angle_alpha   90.00
_cell.angle_beta   90.00
_cell.angle_gamma   90.00
#
_symmetry.space_group_name_H-M   'P 1'
#
loop_
_entity.id
_entity.type
_entity.pdbx_description
1 polymer ?
#
loop_
_entity_poly.entity_id
_entity_poly.type
_entity_poly.pdbx_seq_one_letter_code
_entity_poly.pdbx_strand_id
1 'polypeptide(L)'
;MKHPNDDSSRRWLFYWQHSGVMDQVWRFNVDYTKVSDPSYFNDFDNKYGSSTDGYATQKFSVGYAVQNFNATVSTKQFQVFSEQNTSSYSAEPQLDVNYYQNDVGPFDTRIYGQAVHFVNTRDDMPEATRVHLEPTINLPLSNNWGSINTEAKLLATHYQQNQS
;
A
#
# COMPACT_ATOMS: atom_id res chain seq x y z
N MET A 1 -32.88 -20.54 18.81
CA MET A 1 -31.93 -20.03 19.82
C MET A 1 -32.03 -18.51 19.81
N LYS A 2 -32.14 -17.89 20.98
CA LYS A 2 -32.51 -16.48 21.16
C LYS A 2 -31.22 -15.67 21.30
N HIS A 3 -30.97 -14.72 20.40
CA HIS A 3 -29.83 -13.79 20.49
C HIS A 3 -30.25 -12.57 21.31
N PRO A 4 -29.67 -12.33 22.51
CA PRO A 4 -29.92 -11.12 23.26
C PRO A 4 -28.83 -10.07 22.94
N ASN A 5 -29.20 -9.03 22.17
CA ASN A 5 -28.73 -7.64 22.24
C ASN A 5 -29.13 -6.92 20.94
N ASP A 6 -30.20 -6.12 21.03
CA ASP A 6 -30.83 -5.41 19.90
C ASP A 6 -30.03 -4.20 19.35
N ASP A 7 -28.81 -3.95 19.86
CA ASP A 7 -27.89 -2.94 19.31
C ASP A 7 -26.95 -3.49 18.21
N SER A 8 -26.79 -4.81 18.13
CA SER A 8 -25.78 -5.50 17.29
C SER A 8 -26.33 -6.12 16.00
N SER A 9 -27.62 -5.97 15.69
CA SER A 9 -28.26 -6.61 14.54
C SER A 9 -28.09 -5.87 13.21
N ARG A 10 -27.57 -4.63 13.24
CA ARG A 10 -27.44 -3.78 12.05
C ARG A 10 -26.24 -4.20 11.21
N ARG A 11 -26.51 -4.87 10.08
CA ARG A 11 -25.48 -5.27 9.12
C ARG A 11 -25.38 -4.27 7.98
N TRP A 12 -24.16 -3.87 7.65
CA TRP A 12 -23.91 -2.87 6.61
C TRP A 12 -22.59 -3.13 5.90
N LEU A 13 -22.53 -2.66 4.67
CA LEU A 13 -21.33 -2.59 3.85
C LEU A 13 -21.21 -1.17 3.31
N PHE A 14 -20.01 -0.61 3.45
CA PHE A 14 -19.63 0.63 2.80
C PHE A 14 -18.48 0.34 1.83
N TYR A 15 -18.70 0.71 0.57
CA TYR A 15 -17.76 0.53 -0.52
C TYR A 15 -17.55 1.85 -1.23
N TRP A 16 -16.28 2.23 -1.42
CA TRP A 16 -15.90 3.40 -2.20
C TRP A 16 -14.68 3.08 -3.07
N GLN A 17 -14.91 3.15 -4.38
CA GLN A 17 -13.86 3.08 -5.40
C GLN A 17 -13.77 4.42 -6.11
N HIS A 18 -12.56 4.95 -6.20
CA HIS A 18 -12.26 6.15 -6.99
C HIS A 18 -10.93 5.97 -7.69
N SER A 19 -10.86 6.40 -8.95
CA SER A 19 -9.61 6.55 -9.66
C SER A 19 -9.70 7.79 -10.53
N GLY A 20 -8.76 8.70 -10.35
CA GLY A 20 -8.75 9.99 -11.03
C GLY A 20 -7.33 10.42 -11.38
N VAL A 21 -7.17 10.95 -12.59
CA VAL A 21 -5.95 11.64 -13.03
C VAL A 21 -6.32 13.08 -13.37
N MET A 22 -5.69 14.04 -12.69
CA MET A 22 -5.92 15.47 -12.90
C MET A 22 -4.64 16.11 -13.45
N ASP A 23 -4.81 16.95 -14.48
CA ASP A 23 -3.72 17.65 -15.17
C ASP A 23 -2.58 16.73 -15.64
N GLN A 24 -2.88 15.46 -15.90
CA GLN A 24 -1.93 14.40 -16.28
C GLN A 24 -0.87 14.04 -15.21
N VAL A 25 -0.78 14.80 -14.12
CA VAL A 25 0.27 14.69 -13.10
C VAL A 25 -0.25 14.19 -11.76
N TRP A 26 -1.41 14.69 -11.32
CA TRP A 26 -2.02 14.30 -10.05
C TRP A 26 -2.80 13.00 -10.21
N ARG A 27 -2.64 12.10 -9.25
CA ARG A 27 -3.28 10.78 -9.21
C ARG A 27 -3.97 10.61 -7.87
N PHE A 28 -5.27 10.34 -7.90
CA PHE A 28 -6.09 10.10 -6.71
C PHE A 28 -6.71 8.72 -6.84
N ASN A 29 -6.48 7.86 -5.85
CA ASN A 29 -7.10 6.54 -5.83
C ASN A 29 -7.65 6.23 -4.44
N VAL A 30 -8.83 5.62 -4.44
CA VAL A 30 -9.47 5.08 -3.25
C VAL A 30 -9.96 3.69 -3.58
N ASP A 31 -9.63 2.76 -2.71
CA ASP A 31 -10.13 1.38 -2.68
C ASP A 31 -10.47 1.06 -1.23
N TYR A 32 -11.71 1.38 -0.85
CA TYR A 32 -12.18 1.29 0.52
C TYR A 32 -13.38 0.38 0.61
N THR A 33 -13.22 -0.69 1.37
CA THR A 33 -14.28 -1.62 1.74
C THR A 33 -14.31 -1.75 3.26
N LYS A 34 -15.48 -1.57 3.87
CA LYS A 34 -15.69 -1.81 5.29
C LYS A 34 -17.04 -2.45 5.51
N VAL A 35 -17.06 -3.49 6.33
CA VAL A 35 -18.27 -4.23 6.68
C VAL A 35 -18.49 -4.20 8.19
N SER A 36 -19.74 -4.34 8.61
CA SER A 36 -20.14 -4.37 10.02
C SER A 36 -19.53 -5.53 10.80
N ASP A 37 -19.39 -6.69 10.17
CA ASP A 37 -19.04 -7.95 10.81
C ASP A 37 -18.20 -8.86 9.88
N PRO A 38 -17.32 -9.72 10.43
CA PRO A 38 -16.51 -10.66 9.65
C PRO A 38 -17.31 -11.64 8.78
N SER A 39 -18.53 -11.98 9.19
CA SER A 39 -19.42 -12.91 8.47
C SER A 39 -20.18 -12.27 7.31
N TYR A 40 -20.02 -10.96 7.05
CA TYR A 40 -20.87 -10.24 6.11
C TYR A 40 -20.92 -10.87 4.72
N PHE A 41 -19.76 -11.19 4.14
CA PHE A 41 -19.70 -11.79 2.79
C PHE A 41 -20.03 -13.28 2.76
N ASN A 42 -20.11 -13.96 3.91
CA ASN A 42 -20.60 -15.34 3.98
C ASN A 42 -22.12 -15.41 3.85
N ASP A 43 -22.80 -14.37 4.34
CA ASP A 43 -24.26 -14.34 4.39
C ASP A 43 -24.90 -13.52 3.25
N PHE A 44 -24.16 -12.57 2.67
CA PHE A 44 -24.65 -11.71 1.61
C PHE A 44 -23.78 -11.78 0.37
N ASP A 45 -24.35 -12.29 -0.72
CA ASP A 45 -23.76 -12.17 -2.05
C ASP A 45 -23.79 -10.70 -2.51
N ASN A 46 -22.61 -10.16 -2.83
CA ASN A 46 -22.47 -8.81 -3.36
C ASN A 46 -21.42 -8.76 -4.47
N LYS A 47 -21.51 -7.75 -5.34
CA LYS A 47 -20.52 -7.56 -6.42
C LYS A 47 -19.13 -7.14 -5.91
N TYR A 48 -19.08 -6.57 -4.70
CA TYR A 48 -17.90 -5.89 -4.15
C TYR A 48 -17.12 -6.73 -3.12
N GLY A 49 -17.53 -7.98 -2.92
CA GLY A 49 -16.83 -8.94 -2.08
C GLY A 49 -17.55 -10.28 -2.07
N SER A 50 -16.85 -11.34 -1.69
CA SER A 50 -17.30 -12.72 -1.74
C SER A 50 -17.00 -13.46 -0.43
N SER A 51 -17.69 -14.57 -0.19
CA SER A 51 -17.43 -15.45 0.95
C SER A 51 -16.03 -16.05 0.98
N THR A 52 -15.30 -15.98 -0.14
CA THR A 52 -13.89 -16.41 -0.21
C THR A 52 -12.90 -15.34 0.23
N ASP A 53 -13.36 -14.09 0.45
CA ASP A 53 -12.49 -13.01 0.87
C ASP A 53 -12.16 -13.18 2.36
N GLY A 54 -10.87 -13.20 2.69
CA GLY A 54 -10.40 -13.30 4.09
C GLY A 54 -10.20 -11.96 4.79
N TYR A 55 -10.31 -10.84 4.07
CA TYR A 55 -10.16 -9.49 4.58
C TYR A 55 -10.75 -8.44 3.62
N ALA A 56 -11.11 -7.28 4.14
CA ALA A 56 -11.41 -6.09 3.34
C ALA A 56 -10.25 -5.10 3.33
N THR A 57 -10.03 -4.49 2.17
CA THR A 57 -8.98 -3.51 1.94
C THR A 57 -9.49 -2.09 2.15
N GLN A 58 -8.69 -1.25 2.83
CA GLN A 58 -9.00 0.15 3.10
C GLN A 58 -7.79 1.00 2.73
N LYS A 59 -7.76 1.47 1.48
CA LYS A 59 -6.61 2.15 0.88
C LYS A 59 -6.99 3.50 0.30
N PHE A 60 -6.18 4.48 0.64
CA PHE A 60 -6.23 5.83 0.08
C PHE A 60 -4.86 6.16 -0.48
N SER A 61 -4.79 6.77 -1.66
CA SER A 61 -3.53 7.30 -2.17
C SER A 61 -3.72 8.59 -2.96
N VAL A 62 -2.73 9.48 -2.76
CA VAL A 62 -2.57 10.70 -3.52
C VAL A 62 -1.13 10.75 -4.01
N GLY A 63 -0.95 10.97 -5.30
CA GLY A 63 0.36 11.02 -5.91
C GLY A 63 0.50 12.14 -6.90
N TYR A 64 1.75 12.55 -7.10
CA TYR A 64 2.19 13.47 -8.13
C TYR A 64 3.24 12.75 -8.98
N ALA A 65 3.07 12.72 -10.30
CA ALA A 65 4.03 12.11 -11.19
C ALA A 65 4.22 12.94 -12.47
N VAL A 66 5.47 13.26 -12.75
CA VAL A 66 5.98 13.81 -14.00
C VAL A 66 6.96 12.81 -14.63
N GLN A 67 7.55 13.15 -15.77
CA GLN A 67 8.38 12.24 -16.55
C GLN A 67 9.53 11.59 -15.77
N ASN A 68 10.25 12.36 -14.94
CA ASN A 68 11.46 11.93 -14.25
C ASN A 68 11.30 11.83 -12.72
N PHE A 69 10.10 12.08 -12.20
CA PHE A 69 9.86 12.10 -10.77
C PHE A 69 8.43 11.68 -10.44
N ASN A 70 8.27 10.86 -9.41
CA ASN A 70 6.97 10.65 -8.79
C ASN A 70 7.08 10.54 -7.28
N ALA A 71 6.05 11.02 -6.58
CA ALA A 71 5.87 10.86 -5.16
C ALA A 71 4.42 10.45 -4.89
N THR A 72 4.21 9.45 -4.04
CA THR A 72 2.88 8.98 -3.65
C THR A 72 2.82 8.83 -2.14
N VAL A 73 1.85 9.48 -1.51
CA VAL A 73 1.47 9.23 -0.14
C VAL A 73 0.25 8.32 -0.13
N SER A 74 0.26 7.31 0.72
CA SER A 74 -0.84 6.37 0.85
C SER A 74 -1.04 5.92 2.28
N THR A 75 -2.28 5.59 2.62
CA THR A 75 -2.66 4.91 3.84
C THR A 75 -3.22 3.55 3.45
N LYS A 76 -2.80 2.49 4.14
CA LYS A 76 -3.23 1.11 3.85
C LYS A 76 -3.61 0.42 5.14
N GLN A 77 -4.88 0.06 5.25
CA GLN A 77 -5.46 -0.67 6.37
C GLN A 77 -6.15 -1.94 5.85
N PHE A 78 -6.31 -2.93 6.73
CA PHE A 78 -6.98 -4.18 6.42
C PHE A 78 -7.92 -4.57 7.54
N GLN A 79 -9.16 -4.92 7.20
CA GLN A 79 -10.13 -5.52 8.11
C GLN A 79 -10.11 -7.04 7.91
N VAL A 80 -9.44 -7.78 8.77
CA VAL A 80 -9.34 -9.25 8.68
C VAL A 80 -10.65 -9.89 9.13
N PHE A 81 -11.14 -10.86 8.35
CA PHE A 81 -12.39 -11.58 8.62
C PHE A 81 -12.11 -12.89 9.37
N SER A 82 -11.64 -12.77 10.60
CA SER A 82 -11.37 -13.90 11.49
C SER A 82 -11.85 -13.59 12.90
N GLU A 83 -12.47 -14.55 13.57
CA GLU A 83 -12.86 -14.41 14.99
C GLU A 83 -11.70 -14.73 15.95
N GLN A 84 -10.64 -15.39 15.47
CA GLN A 84 -9.52 -15.81 16.31
C GLN A 84 -8.36 -14.82 16.32
N ASN A 85 -8.11 -14.15 15.20
CA ASN A 85 -7.04 -13.17 15.10
C ASN A 85 -7.38 -12.10 14.05
N THR A 86 -7.78 -10.94 14.54
CA THR A 86 -8.03 -9.74 13.71
C THR A 86 -6.81 -8.82 13.63
N SER A 87 -5.67 -9.20 14.24
CA SER A 87 -4.47 -8.37 14.25
C SER A 87 -3.97 -8.20 12.83
N SER A 88 -3.85 -6.94 12.41
CA SER A 88 -3.26 -6.57 11.15
C SER A 88 -2.43 -5.31 11.30
N TYR A 89 -1.35 -5.23 10.55
CA TYR A 89 -0.56 -4.02 10.43
C TYR A 89 -1.12 -3.14 9.33
N SER A 90 -1.12 -1.85 9.61
CA SER A 90 -1.51 -0.78 8.71
C SER A 90 -0.32 0.15 8.46
N ALA A 91 -0.26 0.71 7.27
CA ALA A 91 0.76 1.70 6.89
C ALA A 91 0.14 3.10 6.95
N GLU A 92 0.55 3.91 7.92
CA GLU A 92 -0.12 5.16 8.31
C GLU A 92 0.85 6.29 8.66
N PRO A 93 1.28 7.11 7.69
CA PRO A 93 1.19 6.91 6.25
C PRO A 93 2.42 6.16 5.70
N GLN A 94 2.33 5.79 4.42
CA GLN A 94 3.45 5.36 3.57
C GLN A 94 3.68 6.42 2.48
N LEU A 95 4.90 6.96 2.42
CA LEU A 95 5.40 7.83 1.37
C LEU A 95 6.41 7.05 0.51
N ASP A 96 6.16 6.98 -0.79
CA ASP A 96 7.09 6.45 -1.79
C ASP A 96 7.51 7.57 -2.74
N VAL A 97 8.81 7.68 -3.00
CA VAL A 97 9.40 8.68 -3.89
C VAL A 97 10.33 7.99 -4.88
N ASN A 98 10.22 8.32 -6.16
CA ASN A 98 11.10 7.87 -7.21
C ASN A 98 11.61 9.06 -8.01
N TYR A 99 12.92 9.08 -8.26
CA TYR A 99 13.57 10.00 -9.18
C TYR A 99 14.34 9.19 -10.22
N TYR A 100 14.24 9.59 -11.48
CA TYR A 100 14.87 8.93 -12.61
C TYR A 100 15.71 9.96 -13.35
N GLN A 101 16.94 9.60 -13.70
CA GLN A 101 17.79 10.42 -14.52
C GLN A 101 18.53 9.50 -15.48
N ASN A 102 18.09 9.52 -16.73
CA ASN A 102 18.74 8.83 -17.83
C ASN A 102 19.87 9.70 -18.40
N ASP A 103 20.71 9.11 -19.23
CA ASP A 103 21.77 9.80 -19.97
C ASP A 103 22.84 10.47 -19.09
N VAL A 104 23.16 9.87 -17.94
CA VAL A 104 24.32 10.26 -17.11
C VAL A 104 25.57 9.62 -17.72
N GLY A 105 26.04 10.18 -18.83
CA GLY A 105 27.05 9.52 -19.67
C GLY A 105 26.44 8.26 -20.30
N PRO A 106 27.06 7.08 -20.19
CA PRO A 106 26.46 5.83 -20.68
C PRO A 106 25.47 5.20 -19.68
N PHE A 107 25.24 5.83 -18.52
CA PHE A 107 24.47 5.25 -17.43
C PHE A 107 23.07 5.84 -17.32
N ASP A 108 22.13 5.01 -16.90
CA ASP A 108 20.83 5.43 -16.37
C ASP A 108 20.85 5.30 -14.85
N THR A 109 20.23 6.25 -14.16
CA THR A 109 20.20 6.27 -12.69
C THR A 109 18.78 6.42 -12.17
N ARG A 110 18.52 5.79 -11.03
CA ARG A 110 17.26 5.90 -10.30
C ARG A 110 17.54 5.99 -8.81
N ILE A 111 16.78 6.82 -8.12
CA ILE A 111 16.74 6.82 -6.66
C ILE A 111 15.32 6.49 -6.23
N TYR A 112 15.18 5.44 -5.42
CA TYR A 112 13.95 5.14 -4.72
C TYR A 112 14.11 5.48 -3.24
N GLY A 113 13.12 6.14 -2.67
CA GLY A 113 13.04 6.44 -1.24
C GLY A 113 11.66 6.06 -0.71
N GLN A 114 11.63 5.53 0.51
CA GLN A 114 10.39 5.25 1.22
C GLN A 114 10.49 5.68 2.69
N ALA A 115 9.42 6.29 3.19
CA ALA A 115 9.19 6.48 4.61
C ALA A 115 7.82 5.90 4.94
N VAL A 116 7.75 5.03 5.95
CA VAL A 116 6.50 4.38 6.33
C VAL A 116 6.43 4.23 7.84
N HIS A 117 5.26 4.51 8.39
CA HIS A 117 4.94 4.22 9.78
C HIS A 117 3.95 3.07 9.84
N PHE A 118 4.32 2.00 10.54
CA PHE A 118 3.54 0.79 10.71
C PHE A 118 2.91 0.78 12.11
N VAL A 119 1.59 0.72 12.13
CA VAL A 119 0.78 0.58 13.35
C VAL A 119 -0.01 -0.72 13.28
N ASN A 120 -0.31 -1.33 14.41
CA ASN A 120 -1.16 -2.51 14.44
C ASN A 120 -2.56 -2.13 14.94
N THR A 121 -3.57 -2.87 14.50
CA THR A 121 -4.92 -2.80 15.09
C THR A 121 -4.99 -3.12 16.58
N ARG A 122 -3.97 -3.78 17.14
CA ARG A 122 -3.86 -4.07 18.57
C ARG A 122 -2.75 -3.23 19.21
N ASP A 123 -3.06 -2.62 20.34
CA ASP A 123 -2.15 -1.72 21.06
C ASP A 123 -0.97 -2.45 21.74
N ASP A 124 -1.04 -3.78 21.88
CA ASP A 124 0.01 -4.62 22.49
C ASP A 124 1.07 -5.11 21.49
N MET A 125 0.94 -4.70 20.23
CA MET A 125 1.87 -5.06 19.15
C MET A 125 2.82 -3.88 18.88
N PRO A 126 4.11 -4.15 18.56
CA PRO A 126 5.09 -3.10 18.37
C PRO A 126 4.80 -2.24 17.14
N GLU A 127 5.00 -0.95 17.26
CA GLU A 127 4.95 -0.02 16.13
C GLU A 127 6.34 0.19 15.54
N ALA A 128 6.41 0.53 14.25
CA ALA A 128 7.69 0.76 13.59
C ALA A 128 7.63 1.89 12.57
N THR A 129 8.58 2.82 12.65
CA THR A 129 8.89 3.76 11.58
C THR A 129 10.09 3.24 10.79
N ARG A 130 9.92 3.08 9.48
CA ARG A 130 10.98 2.65 8.56
C ARG A 130 11.28 3.74 7.56
N VAL A 131 12.57 4.02 7.37
CA VAL A 131 13.09 4.83 6.27
C VAL A 131 13.99 3.95 5.41
N HIS A 132 13.83 4.04 4.10
CA HIS A 132 14.56 3.25 3.12
C HIS A 132 15.03 4.12 1.96
N LEU A 133 16.26 3.91 1.51
CA LEU A 133 16.88 4.59 0.38
C LEU A 133 17.60 3.57 -0.49
N GLU A 134 17.29 3.62 -1.79
CA GLU A 134 17.79 2.68 -2.79
C GLU A 134 18.23 3.43 -4.07
N PRO A 135 19.48 3.91 -4.13
CA PRO A 135 20.06 4.38 -5.37
C PRO A 135 20.47 3.19 -6.25
N THR A 136 20.17 3.29 -7.54
CA THR A 136 20.45 2.31 -8.58
C THR A 136 21.12 2.99 -9.76
N ILE A 137 22.17 2.37 -10.28
CA ILE A 137 22.84 2.75 -11.52
C ILE A 137 22.81 1.58 -12.49
N ASN A 138 22.52 1.87 -13.75
CA ASN A 138 22.34 0.89 -14.80
C ASN A 138 23.17 1.27 -16.02
N LEU A 139 23.80 0.29 -16.66
CA LEU A 139 24.59 0.44 -17.89
C LEU A 139 24.02 -0.48 -18.99
N PRO A 140 23.10 0.02 -19.83
CA PRO A 140 22.59 -0.72 -20.97
C PRO A 140 23.54 -0.61 -22.17
N LEU A 141 23.96 -1.75 -22.72
CA LEU A 141 24.78 -1.83 -23.94
C LEU A 141 24.04 -2.70 -24.96
N SER A 142 23.77 -2.16 -26.14
CA SER A 142 23.03 -2.86 -27.20
C SER A 142 23.67 -2.68 -28.57
N ASN A 143 23.60 -3.72 -29.40
CA ASN A 143 23.97 -3.72 -30.81
C ASN A 143 22.99 -4.59 -31.63
N ASN A 144 23.22 -4.70 -32.95
CA ASN A 144 22.33 -5.41 -33.87
C ASN A 144 22.13 -6.91 -33.59
N TRP A 145 23.00 -7.54 -32.79
CA TRP A 145 22.98 -8.98 -32.54
C TRP A 145 22.77 -9.35 -31.07
N GLY A 146 22.70 -8.37 -30.16
CA GLY A 146 22.44 -8.63 -28.75
C GLY A 146 22.45 -7.38 -27.86
N SER A 147 22.05 -7.58 -26.60
CA SER A 147 22.05 -6.56 -25.55
C SER A 147 22.55 -7.15 -24.24
N ILE A 148 23.35 -6.38 -23.50
CA ILE A 148 23.77 -6.67 -22.12
C ILE A 148 23.42 -5.46 -21.24
N ASN A 149 22.95 -5.72 -20.03
CA ASN A 149 22.60 -4.68 -19.09
C ASN A 149 23.23 -4.98 -17.72
N THR A 150 24.04 -4.04 -17.21
CA THR A 150 24.72 -4.19 -15.91
C THR A 150 24.10 -3.23 -14.91
N GLU A 151 23.55 -3.75 -13.81
CA GLU A 151 22.93 -2.96 -12.75
C GLU A 151 23.74 -3.08 -11.44
N ALA A 152 23.92 -1.95 -10.75
CA ALA A 152 24.40 -1.90 -9.39
C ALA A 152 23.45 -1.09 -8.50
N LYS A 153 23.19 -1.60 -7.29
CA LYS A 153 22.20 -1.07 -6.37
C LYS A 153 22.71 -1.10 -4.94
N LEU A 154 22.43 -0.03 -4.19
CA LEU A 154 22.68 0.04 -2.75
C LEU A 154 21.34 0.00 -2.02
N LEU A 155 21.22 -0.79 -0.94
CA LEU A 155 20.02 -0.86 -0.11
C LEU A 155 20.34 -0.36 1.30
N ALA A 156 19.87 0.84 1.65
CA ALA A 156 20.03 1.41 2.98
C ALA A 156 18.67 1.49 3.68
N THR A 157 18.53 0.81 4.82
CA THR A 157 17.27 0.79 5.58
C THR A 157 17.53 1.07 7.05
N HIS A 158 16.73 1.95 7.63
CA HIS A 158 16.73 2.25 9.06
C HIS A 158 15.34 1.99 9.64
N TYR A 159 15.32 1.42 10.85
CA TYR A 159 14.12 1.11 11.61
C TYR A 159 14.19 1.79 12.97
N GLN A 160 13.13 2.49 13.32
CA GLN A 160 12.85 2.93 14.67
C GLN A 160 11.62 2.16 15.16
N GLN A 161 11.78 1.33 16.18
CA GLN A 161 10.71 0.51 16.74
C GLN A 161 10.36 1.03 18.12
N ASN A 162 9.06 1.16 18.40
CA ASN A 162 8.55 1.46 19.72
C ASN A 162 7.83 0.21 20.24
N GLN A 163 8.21 -0.23 21.43
CA GLN A 163 7.46 -1.25 22.18
C GLN A 163 6.59 -0.51 23.19
N SER A 164 5.29 -0.80 23.21
CA SER A 164 4.36 -0.35 24.26
C SER A 164 4.68 -1.00 25.59
#